data_AF-A0AAV8XEC9-F1
#
_entry.id   AF-A0AAV8XEC9-F1
#
_cell.length_a   1.000
_cell.length_b   1.000
_cell.length_c   1.000
_cell.angle_alpha   90.00
_cell.angle_beta   90.00
_cell.angle_gamma   90.00
#
_symmetry.space_group_name_H-M   'P 1'
#
loop_
_entity.id
_entity.type
_entity.pdbx_description
1 polymer ?
#
loop_
_entity_poly.entity_id
_entity_poly.type
_entity_poly.pdbx_seq_one_letter_code
_entity_poly.pdbx_strand_id
1 'polypeptide(L)'
;MIGYGDRARTQCEVVRLFRETHPDLPPLNQGTISKIEAQYREMGHVRKVPSKKQAVVDDDTKLNLLLALQENPITPARQLARDSNLNHETVLKILKYEKKRPYKMQAVQELLEDDPDRRVEFCDLLMTCIDQNQLSLEWMVFSDEVTFTLNGHSTGEFRFIW
;
A
#
# COMPACT_ATOMS: atom_id res chain seq x y z
N MET A 1 -35.10 12.37 8.14
CA MET A 1 -36.00 13.53 8.12
C MET A 1 -36.05 14.05 6.69
N ILE A 2 -37.20 14.03 6.00
CA ILE A 2 -37.33 14.66 4.67
C ILE A 2 -37.89 16.07 4.88
N GLY A 3 -37.07 16.94 5.46
CA GLY A 3 -37.51 18.27 5.86
C GLY A 3 -36.47 18.97 6.71
N TYR A 4 -36.73 20.25 6.98
CA TYR A 4 -35.89 21.13 7.79
C TYR A 4 -36.67 21.54 9.05
N GLY A 5 -36.04 21.46 10.22
CA GLY A 5 -36.65 21.82 11.51
C GLY A 5 -37.60 20.75 12.06
N ASP A 6 -38.87 21.08 12.28
CA ASP A 6 -39.90 20.16 12.79
C ASP A 6 -40.88 19.66 11.72
N ARG A 7 -40.63 19.99 10.45
CA ARG A 7 -41.54 19.67 9.34
C ARG A 7 -41.18 18.33 8.71
N ALA A 8 -41.91 17.28 9.05
CA ALA A 8 -41.89 16.04 8.28
C ALA A 8 -42.68 16.23 6.97
N ARG A 9 -42.04 16.05 5.82
CA ARG A 9 -42.71 16.10 4.50
C ARG A 9 -42.68 14.72 3.84
N THR A 10 -43.69 14.46 3.03
CA THR A 10 -43.71 13.28 2.18
C THR A 10 -42.80 13.45 0.96
N GLN A 11 -42.35 12.35 0.36
CA GLN A 11 -41.47 12.40 -0.81
C GLN A 11 -42.14 13.12 -2.00
N CYS A 12 -43.46 12.97 -2.18
CA CYS A 12 -44.23 13.69 -3.21
C CYS A 12 -44.26 15.20 -2.98
N GLU A 13 -44.41 15.66 -1.74
CA GLU A 13 -44.36 17.08 -1.41
C GLU A 13 -42.97 17.68 -1.68
N VAL A 14 -41.91 16.91 -1.43
CA VAL A 14 -40.55 17.36 -1.73
C VAL A 14 -40.30 17.45 -3.23
N VAL A 15 -40.82 16.51 -4.04
CA VAL A 15 -40.79 16.65 -5.51
C VAL A 15 -41.49 17.94 -5.94
N ARG A 16 -42.69 18.21 -5.39
CA ARG A 16 -43.46 19.41 -5.74
C ARG A 16 -42.71 20.69 -5.39
N LEU A 17 -42.23 20.80 -4.15
CA LEU A 17 -41.45 21.95 -3.69
C LEU A 17 -40.16 22.13 -4.49
N PHE A 18 -39.49 21.04 -4.87
CA PHE A 18 -38.28 21.12 -5.69
C PHE A 18 -38.57 21.69 -7.08
N ARG A 19 -39.68 21.26 -7.70
CA ARG A 19 -40.12 21.79 -9.00
C ARG A 19 -40.52 23.27 -8.93
N GLU A 20 -41.20 23.68 -7.85
CA GLU A 20 -41.59 25.08 -7.62
C GLU A 20 -40.37 25.99 -7.38
N THR A 21 -39.35 25.49 -6.70
CA THR A 21 -38.14 26.27 -6.35
C THR A 21 -37.08 26.29 -7.44
N HIS A 22 -37.02 25.27 -8.31
CA HIS A 22 -36.02 25.15 -9.36
C HIS A 22 -36.68 24.81 -10.71
N PRO A 23 -37.38 25.78 -11.33
CA PRO A 23 -38.11 25.57 -12.59
C PRO A 23 -37.18 25.29 -13.78
N ASP A 24 -35.92 25.73 -13.71
CA ASP A 24 -34.93 25.57 -14.80
C ASP A 24 -34.27 24.19 -14.83
N LEU A 25 -34.48 23.36 -13.81
CA LEU A 25 -33.88 22.02 -13.71
C LEU A 25 -34.84 20.93 -14.21
N PRO A 26 -34.32 19.82 -14.77
CA PRO A 26 -35.15 18.71 -15.17
C PRO A 26 -35.95 18.15 -13.97
N PRO A 27 -37.21 17.73 -14.19
CA PRO A 27 -38.08 17.31 -13.10
C PRO A 27 -37.52 16.08 -12.41
N LEU A 28 -37.32 16.18 -11.09
CA LEU A 28 -37.02 15.00 -10.27
C LEU A 28 -38.23 14.07 -10.18
N ASN A 29 -37.95 12.78 -10.13
CA ASN A 29 -38.93 11.74 -9.83
C ASN A 29 -38.91 11.44 -8.32
N GLN A 30 -40.06 11.04 -7.76
CA GLN A 30 -40.18 10.62 -6.38
C GLN A 30 -39.19 9.50 -6.03
N GLY A 31 -38.98 8.54 -6.95
CA GLY A 31 -38.01 7.46 -6.74
C GLY A 31 -36.57 7.93 -6.59
N THR A 32 -36.19 9.08 -7.17
CA THR A 32 -34.86 9.67 -6.97
C THR A 32 -34.72 10.19 -5.54
N ILE A 33 -35.77 10.82 -5.00
CA ILE A 33 -35.79 11.28 -3.60
C ILE A 33 -35.75 10.09 -2.65
N SER A 34 -36.50 9.02 -2.92
CA SER A 34 -36.45 7.79 -2.10
C SER A 34 -35.05 7.17 -2.07
N LYS A 35 -34.35 7.13 -3.21
CA LYS A 35 -32.97 6.63 -3.29
C LYS A 35 -31.99 7.51 -2.51
N ILE A 36 -32.09 8.82 -2.67
CA ILE A 36 -31.25 9.80 -1.95
C ILE A 36 -31.47 9.68 -0.44
N GLU A 37 -32.72 9.56 0.00
CA GLU A 37 -33.08 9.40 1.41
C GLU A 37 -32.53 8.09 1.97
N ALA A 38 -32.74 6.96 1.27
CA ALA A 38 -32.22 5.67 1.69
C ALA A 38 -30.69 5.71 1.81
N GLN A 39 -30.01 6.26 0.81
CA GLN A 39 -28.56 6.44 0.81
C GLN A 39 -28.09 7.28 2.00
N TYR A 40 -28.80 8.36 2.32
CA TYR A 40 -28.47 9.22 3.46
C TYR A 40 -28.72 8.53 4.80
N ARG A 41 -29.82 7.78 4.94
CA ARG A 41 -30.12 7.03 6.17
C ARG A 41 -29.10 5.93 6.45
N GLU A 42 -28.58 5.30 5.40
CA GLU A 42 -27.59 4.22 5.50
C GLU A 42 -26.16 4.75 5.74
N MET A 43 -25.71 5.72 4.93
CA MET A 43 -24.31 6.18 4.95
C MET A 43 -24.09 7.53 5.67
N GLY A 44 -25.15 8.23 6.04
CA GLY A 44 -25.07 9.60 6.58
C GLY A 44 -24.73 10.67 5.54
N HIS A 45 -24.58 10.30 4.25
CA HIS A 45 -24.24 11.22 3.17
C HIS A 45 -24.73 10.72 1.80
N VAL A 46 -24.88 11.63 0.83
CA VAL A 46 -25.32 11.32 -0.55
C VAL A 46 -24.15 11.38 -1.56
N ARG A 47 -22.92 11.11 -1.12
CA ARG A 47 -21.76 11.10 -2.03
C ARG A 47 -21.86 9.91 -2.98
N LYS A 48 -21.49 10.11 -4.25
CA LYS A 48 -21.35 8.99 -5.19
C LYS A 48 -20.26 8.06 -4.65
N VAL A 49 -20.67 6.86 -4.23
CA VAL A 49 -19.72 5.81 -3.88
C VAL A 49 -19.05 5.39 -5.19
N PRO A 50 -17.71 5.44 -5.30
CA PRO A 50 -17.06 4.89 -6.48
C PRO A 50 -17.46 3.43 -6.58
N SER A 51 -18.06 3.03 -7.70
CA SER A 51 -18.31 1.63 -7.99
C SER A 51 -16.97 0.92 -7.83
N LYS A 52 -16.84 0.06 -6.82
CA LYS A 52 -15.68 -0.83 -6.74
C LYS A 52 -15.71 -1.61 -8.03
N LYS A 53 -14.82 -1.28 -8.97
CA LYS A 53 -14.54 -2.18 -10.08
C LYS A 53 -13.87 -3.38 -9.41
N GLN A 54 -14.68 -4.37 -9.05
CA GLN A 54 -14.16 -5.66 -8.62
C GLN A 54 -13.13 -6.07 -9.66
N ALA A 55 -11.95 -6.47 -9.20
CA ALA A 55 -11.01 -7.12 -10.09
C ALA A 55 -11.76 -8.30 -10.70
N VAL A 56 -11.72 -8.44 -12.03
CA VAL A 56 -12.30 -9.58 -12.77
C VAL A 56 -11.58 -10.89 -12.44
N VAL A 57 -10.67 -10.86 -11.46
CA VAL A 57 -9.76 -11.93 -11.11
C VAL A 57 -10.32 -12.64 -9.89
N ASP A 58 -10.49 -13.94 -10.03
CA ASP A 58 -10.93 -14.85 -8.98
C ASP A 58 -9.96 -14.84 -7.79
N ASP A 59 -10.49 -14.92 -6.57
CA ASP A 59 -9.69 -14.78 -5.35
C ASP A 59 -8.68 -15.93 -5.20
N ASP A 60 -9.01 -17.14 -5.66
CA ASP A 60 -8.09 -18.29 -5.63
C ASP A 60 -6.92 -18.08 -6.60
N THR A 61 -7.19 -17.56 -7.81
CA THR A 61 -6.12 -17.24 -8.77
C THR A 61 -5.17 -16.17 -8.23
N LYS A 62 -5.71 -15.17 -7.53
CA LYS A 62 -4.91 -14.14 -6.85
C LYS A 62 -4.07 -14.74 -5.72
N LEU A 63 -4.64 -15.63 -4.92
CA LEU A 63 -3.92 -16.30 -3.83
C LEU A 63 -2.76 -17.13 -4.37
N ASN A 64 -3.01 -17.96 -5.39
CA ASN A 64 -1.98 -18.79 -6.02
C ASN A 64 -0.83 -17.95 -6.59
N LEU A 65 -1.15 -16.82 -7.22
CA LEU A 65 -0.15 -15.87 -7.72
C LEU A 65 0.74 -15.32 -6.60
N LEU A 66 0.15 -14.96 -5.45
CA LEU A 66 0.88 -14.42 -4.31
C LEU A 66 1.75 -15.47 -3.61
N LEU A 67 1.27 -16.72 -3.54
CA LEU A 67 2.05 -17.85 -3.03
C LEU A 67 3.27 -18.12 -3.92
N ALA A 68 3.09 -18.18 -5.23
CA ALA A 68 4.20 -18.38 -6.18
C ALA A 68 5.28 -17.27 -6.05
N LEU A 69 4.85 -16.02 -5.83
CA LEU A 69 5.77 -14.91 -5.59
C LEU A 69 6.47 -15.00 -4.23
N GLN A 70 5.79 -15.53 -3.20
CA GLN A 70 6.38 -15.73 -1.87
C GLN A 70 7.46 -16.81 -1.92
N GLU A 71 7.22 -17.91 -2.64
CA GLU A 71 8.19 -19.00 -2.84
C GLU A 71 9.42 -18.53 -3.62
N ASN A 72 9.20 -17.72 -4.67
CA ASN A 72 10.27 -17.23 -5.54
C ASN A 72 10.14 -15.70 -5.75
N PRO A 73 10.67 -14.87 -4.83
CA PRO A 73 10.51 -13.41 -4.88
C PRO A 73 11.17 -12.71 -6.07
N ILE A 74 12.12 -13.38 -6.72
CA ILE A 74 12.86 -12.88 -7.89
C ILE A 74 12.13 -13.14 -9.21
N THR A 75 10.98 -13.81 -9.18
CA THR A 75 10.23 -14.17 -10.38
C THR A 75 9.74 -12.90 -11.10
N PRO A 76 10.03 -12.74 -12.40
CA PRO A 76 9.59 -11.56 -13.14
C PRO A 76 8.07 -11.58 -13.31
N ALA A 77 7.43 -10.41 -13.20
CA ALA A 77 5.98 -10.27 -13.30
C ALA A 77 5.39 -10.84 -14.61
N ARG A 78 6.16 -10.84 -15.71
CA ARG A 78 5.76 -11.46 -16.99
C ARG A 78 5.67 -12.98 -16.93
N GLN A 79 6.58 -13.61 -16.19
CA GLN A 79 6.54 -15.06 -15.98
C GLN A 79 5.35 -15.40 -15.09
N LEU A 80 5.19 -14.69 -13.99
CA LEU A 80 4.06 -14.84 -13.08
C LEU A 80 2.70 -14.70 -13.79
N ALA A 81 2.60 -13.79 -14.76
CA ALA A 81 1.43 -13.63 -15.61
C ALA A 81 1.15 -14.85 -16.51
N ARG A 82 2.19 -15.47 -17.08
CA ARG A 82 2.04 -16.70 -17.87
C ARG A 82 1.60 -17.86 -16.99
N ASP A 83 2.22 -18.01 -15.82
CA ASP A 83 1.95 -19.13 -14.91
C ASP A 83 0.53 -19.07 -14.33
N SER A 84 0.04 -17.85 -14.05
CA SER A 84 -1.33 -17.63 -13.56
C SER A 84 -2.36 -17.44 -14.69
N ASN A 85 -1.96 -17.55 -15.95
CA ASN A 85 -2.82 -17.29 -17.13
C ASN A 85 -3.55 -15.93 -17.08
N LEU A 86 -2.87 -14.90 -16.60
CA LEU A 86 -3.36 -13.53 -16.49
C LEU A 86 -2.64 -12.60 -17.46
N ASN A 87 -3.28 -11.48 -17.79
CA ASN A 87 -2.56 -10.39 -18.47
C ASN A 87 -1.53 -9.77 -17.51
N HIS A 88 -0.35 -9.42 -18.04
CA HIS A 88 0.73 -8.79 -17.29
C HIS A 88 0.29 -7.51 -16.55
N GLU A 89 -0.55 -6.68 -17.17
CA GLU A 89 -1.09 -5.49 -16.49
C GLU A 89 -1.93 -5.81 -15.26
N THR A 90 -2.70 -6.90 -15.32
CA THR A 90 -3.52 -7.37 -14.22
C THR A 90 -2.64 -7.82 -13.05
N VAL A 91 -1.58 -8.58 -13.35
CA VAL A 91 -0.58 -8.97 -12.35
C VAL A 91 0.05 -7.74 -11.70
N LEU A 92 0.51 -6.75 -12.47
CA LEU A 92 1.09 -5.53 -11.90
C LEU A 92 0.10 -4.76 -11.00
N LYS A 93 -1.19 -4.73 -11.36
CA LYS A 93 -2.25 -4.13 -10.51
C LYS A 93 -2.41 -4.89 -9.20
N ILE A 94 -2.41 -6.22 -9.24
CA ILE A 94 -2.48 -7.08 -8.04
C ILE A 94 -1.26 -6.82 -7.15
N LEU A 95 -0.05 -6.87 -7.71
CA LEU A 95 1.19 -6.64 -6.95
C LEU A 95 1.21 -5.24 -6.30
N LYS A 96 0.75 -4.21 -7.03
CA LYS A 96 0.65 -2.84 -6.50
C LYS A 96 -0.37 -2.75 -5.36
N TYR A 97 -1.52 -3.40 -5.50
CA TYR A 97 -2.56 -3.43 -4.46
C TYR A 97 -2.06 -4.14 -3.20
N GLU A 98 -1.36 -5.26 -3.37
CA GLU A 98 -0.76 -6.06 -2.29
C GLU A 98 0.58 -5.50 -1.78
N LYS A 99 0.96 -4.29 -2.22
CA LYS A 99 2.20 -3.59 -1.82
C LYS A 99 3.48 -4.40 -2.04
N LYS A 100 3.47 -5.35 -2.98
CA LYS A 100 4.65 -6.12 -3.38
C LYS A 100 5.51 -5.25 -4.30
N ARG A 101 6.74 -4.95 -3.86
CA ARG A 101 7.71 -4.14 -4.61
C ARG A 101 8.87 -5.02 -5.05
N PRO A 102 9.34 -4.90 -6.30
CA PRO A 102 10.59 -5.54 -6.71
C PRO A 102 11.71 -5.06 -5.80
N TYR A 103 12.48 -6.01 -5.26
CA TYR A 103 13.68 -5.73 -4.49
C TYR A 103 14.84 -6.49 -5.13
N LYS A 104 15.94 -5.78 -5.37
CA LYS A 104 17.17 -6.39 -5.87
C LYS A 104 18.11 -6.55 -4.69
N MET A 105 18.29 -7.78 -4.22
CA MET A 105 19.31 -8.06 -3.20
C MET A 105 20.69 -7.81 -3.82
N GLN A 106 21.44 -6.89 -3.23
CA GLN A 106 22.83 -6.64 -3.56
C GLN A 106 23.68 -7.23 -2.44
N ALA A 107 24.38 -8.33 -2.73
CA ALA A 107 25.43 -8.82 -1.84
C ALA A 107 26.63 -7.88 -1.99
N VAL A 108 26.82 -6.99 -1.02
CA VAL A 108 27.92 -6.03 -1.00
C VAL A 108 29.21 -6.66 -0.47
N GLN A 109 29.09 -7.73 0.32
CA GLN A 109 30.20 -8.48 0.89
C GLN A 109 30.00 -9.96 0.60
N GLU A 110 31.08 -10.64 0.20
CA GLU A 110 31.12 -12.09 0.13
C GLU A 110 31.22 -12.61 1.57
N LEU A 111 30.16 -13.28 2.04
CA LEU A 111 30.14 -13.91 3.36
C LEU A 111 30.71 -15.33 3.23
N LEU A 112 31.70 -15.64 4.04
CA LEU A 112 32.19 -17.00 4.25
C LEU A 112 31.21 -17.77 5.14
N GLU A 113 31.31 -19.11 5.13
CA GLU A 113 30.43 -20.00 5.90
C GLU A 113 30.45 -19.71 7.40
N ASP A 114 31.61 -19.31 7.95
CA ASP A 114 31.80 -18.97 9.36
C ASP A 114 31.38 -17.53 9.73
N ASP A 115 31.19 -16.64 8.74
CA ASP A 115 30.94 -15.22 9.01
C ASP A 115 29.61 -14.95 9.75
N PRO A 116 28.49 -15.66 9.48
CA PRO A 116 27.27 -15.52 10.25
C PRO A 116 27.49 -15.73 11.74
N ASP A 117 28.20 -16.80 12.12
CA ASP A 117 28.44 -17.15 13.52
C ASP A 117 29.35 -16.11 14.19
N ARG A 118 30.43 -15.70 13.51
CA ARG A 118 31.34 -14.65 14.01
C ARG A 118 30.65 -13.30 14.20
N ARG A 119 29.72 -12.95 13.31
CA ARG A 119 28.94 -11.71 13.42
C ARG A 119 27.99 -11.74 14.60
N VAL A 120 27.34 -12.88 14.86
CA VAL A 120 26.48 -13.06 16.03
C VAL A 120 27.31 -12.99 17.32
N GLU A 121 28.42 -13.72 17.37
CA GLU A 121 29.33 -13.69 18.52
C GLU A 121 29.84 -12.26 18.82
N PHE A 122 30.25 -11.52 17.79
CA PHE A 122 30.65 -10.13 17.94
C PHE A 122 29.52 -9.26 18.54
N CYS A 123 28.28 -9.41 18.05
CA CYS A 123 27.13 -8.69 18.57
C CYS A 123 26.87 -9.04 20.05
N ASP A 124 26.90 -10.32 20.41
CA ASP A 124 26.66 -10.78 21.79
C ASP A 124 27.74 -10.26 22.75
N LEU A 125 29.00 -10.27 22.32
CA LEU A 125 30.11 -9.71 23.08
C LEU A 125 29.95 -8.20 23.27
N LEU A 126 29.61 -7.46 22.21
CA LEU A 126 29.39 -6.03 22.28
C LEU A 126 28.26 -5.67 23.25
N MET A 127 27.13 -6.39 23.16
CA MET A 127 25.98 -6.22 24.06
C MET A 127 26.39 -6.47 25.52
N THR A 128 27.14 -7.55 25.77
CA THR A 128 27.64 -7.86 27.12
C THR A 128 28.54 -6.76 27.67
N CYS A 129 29.44 -6.22 26.86
CA CYS A 129 30.32 -5.11 27.27
C CYS A 129 29.54 -3.83 27.57
N ILE A 130 28.46 -3.56 26.83
CA ILE A 130 27.56 -2.43 27.10
C ILE A 130 26.81 -2.65 28.43
N ASP A 131 26.22 -3.83 28.63
CA ASP A 131 25.45 -4.16 29.84
C ASP A 131 26.33 -4.13 31.11
N GLN A 132 27.59 -4.56 30.99
CA GLN A 132 28.58 -4.49 32.07
C GLN A 132 29.21 -3.10 32.24
N ASN A 133 28.75 -2.11 31.47
CA ASN A 133 29.20 -0.72 31.50
C ASN A 133 30.72 -0.58 31.22
N GLN A 134 31.28 -1.53 30.48
CA GLN A 134 32.70 -1.58 30.06
C GLN A 134 32.92 -0.81 28.75
N LEU A 135 31.86 -0.65 27.95
CA LEU A 135 31.89 0.07 26.69
C LEU A 135 30.67 0.99 26.61
N SER A 136 30.89 2.27 26.29
CA SER A 136 29.83 3.24 26.07
C SER A 136 29.75 3.60 24.59
N LEU A 137 28.59 3.42 23.98
CA LEU A 137 28.35 3.76 22.58
C LEU A 137 28.55 5.27 22.31
N GLU A 138 28.35 6.12 23.32
CA GLU A 138 28.56 7.57 23.24
C GLU A 138 30.00 7.96 22.91
N TRP A 139 30.98 7.10 23.20
CA TRP A 139 32.40 7.36 22.93
C TRP A 139 32.93 6.57 21.73
N MET A 140 32.05 5.83 21.05
CA MET A 140 32.42 5.03 19.90
C MET A 140 32.39 5.88 18.63
N VAL A 141 33.52 5.94 17.94
CA VAL A 141 33.65 6.64 16.65
C VAL A 141 33.90 5.61 15.57
N PHE A 142 33.03 5.58 14.57
CA PHE A 142 33.16 4.72 13.40
C PHE A 142 33.71 5.51 12.21
N SER A 143 34.66 4.92 11.49
CA SER A 143 35.19 5.45 10.24
C SER A 143 35.20 4.36 9.17
N ASP A 144 34.95 4.74 7.92
CA ASP A 144 35.05 3.86 6.76
C ASP A 144 35.83 4.57 5.63
N GLU A 145 36.45 3.81 4.75
CA GLU A 145 37.21 4.32 3.61
C GLU A 145 36.41 4.15 2.32
N VAL A 146 36.37 5.19 1.49
CA VAL A 146 35.75 5.11 0.16
C VAL A 146 36.77 5.38 -0.93
N THR A 147 36.75 4.56 -1.97
CA THR A 147 37.61 4.73 -3.14
C THR A 147 36.88 5.55 -4.20
N PHE A 148 37.46 6.69 -4.58
CA PHE A 148 37.00 7.49 -5.72
C PHE A 148 37.81 7.15 -6.96
N THR A 149 37.15 6.75 -8.05
CA THR A 149 37.81 6.55 -9.33
C THR A 149 37.64 7.77 -10.23
N LEU A 150 38.63 8.06 -11.08
CA LEU A 150 38.62 9.17 -12.05
C LEU A 150 37.43 9.13 -13.03
N ASN A 151 36.80 7.97 -13.18
CA ASN A 151 35.64 7.75 -14.05
C ASN A 151 34.30 8.04 -13.37
N GLY A 152 34.30 8.54 -12.13
CA GLY A 152 33.08 8.89 -11.39
C GLY A 152 32.37 7.72 -10.71
N HIS A 153 32.99 6.53 -10.69
CA HIS A 153 32.49 5.41 -9.90
C HIS A 153 33.10 5.43 -8.49
N SER A 154 32.27 5.46 -7.46
CA SER A 154 32.68 5.22 -6.07
C SER A 154 32.32 3.80 -5.66
N THR A 155 33.15 3.18 -4.82
CA THR A 155 32.86 1.86 -4.23
C THR A 155 31.88 1.93 -3.06
N GLY A 156 31.62 3.12 -2.51
CA GLY A 156 30.69 3.37 -1.41
C GLY A 156 29.64 4.44 -1.74
N GLU A 157 28.47 4.33 -1.11
CA GLU A 157 27.38 5.31 -1.14
C GLU A 157 27.36 6.05 0.20
N PHE A 158 27.57 7.38 0.20
CA PHE A 158 27.48 8.19 1.42
C PHE A 158 26.01 8.27 1.86
N ARG A 159 25.63 7.53 2.91
CA ARG A 159 24.37 7.73 3.62
C ARG A 159 24.67 8.35 4.98
N PHE A 160 24.48 9.65 5.10
CA PHE A 160 24.41 10.31 6.40
C PHE A 160 23.13 9.85 7.09
N ILE A 161 23.24 8.95 8.06
CA ILE A 161 22.17 8.65 9.00
C ILE A 161 22.38 9.63 10.16
N TRP A 162 21.51 10.65 10.25
CA TRP A 162 21.35 11.48 11.44
C TRP A 162 20.38 10.80 12.40
#